data_AF-A0A7Z7LZX2-F1
#
_entry.id   AF-A0A7Z7LZX2-F1
#
_cell.length_a   1.000
_cell.length_b   1.000
_cell.length_c   1.000
_cell.angle_alpha   90.00
_cell.angle_beta   90.00
_cell.angle_gamma   90.00
#
_symmetry.space_group_name_H-M   'P 1'
#
loop_
_entity.id
_entity.type
_entity.pdbx_description
1 polymer ?
#
loop_
_entity_poly.entity_id
_entity_poly.type
_entity_poly.pdbx_seq_one_letter_code
_entity_poly.pdbx_strand_id
1 'polypeptide(L)'
;MFDEKIKTFISYLVNKKGYPLESILTNTELKIEARKIFIDLAIINNDKYLCAFDFKVSNSKIAFNFSKIHRITNSEVLDFPYFLVFFQEKDNGNDLEFKIFIETKNVLKPIPLDEFPHYKTLLAKANADEKIEQIHIKEDEIKVQKDKKNILRGTAISSLLSMLIASLAIFFLTKNTKSDLFTKDLDKDSLSILISNQEKKIEKINKDLENLAIQYKTSDSSSSDIERKKIDNRVSKLENLFDENPMKIVRMQEMTNQIKLLEKENQNLKEVTDIKITNMNNRIDNLSIWTSGLLFAIFSSIIGFAINAFRK
;
A
#
# COMPACT_ATOMS: atom_id res chain seq x y z
N MET A 1 23.31 -40.90 -1.77
CA MET A 1 22.18 -41.37 -2.59
C MET A 1 21.16 -40.26 -2.90
N PHE A 2 20.78 -39.41 -1.94
CA PHE A 2 19.84 -38.28 -2.22
C PHE A 2 20.48 -37.19 -3.09
N ASP A 3 21.75 -36.83 -2.85
CA ASP A 3 22.45 -35.79 -3.66
C ASP A 3 22.60 -36.15 -5.14
N GLU A 4 22.75 -37.43 -5.46
CA GLU A 4 22.89 -37.89 -6.85
C GLU A 4 21.57 -37.76 -7.62
N LYS A 5 20.45 -38.06 -6.96
CA LYS A 5 19.09 -37.85 -7.49
C LYS A 5 18.85 -36.37 -7.82
N ILE A 6 19.22 -35.48 -6.91
CA ILE A 6 19.11 -34.02 -7.10
C ILE A 6 19.97 -33.57 -8.28
N LYS A 7 21.22 -34.02 -8.36
CA LYS A 7 22.12 -33.68 -9.47
C LYS A 7 21.57 -34.10 -10.82
N THR A 8 20.97 -35.29 -10.92
CA THR A 8 20.31 -35.76 -12.15
C THR A 8 19.17 -34.84 -12.57
N PHE A 9 18.32 -34.41 -11.63
CA PHE A 9 17.23 -33.50 -11.92
C PHE A 9 17.71 -32.10 -12.33
N ILE A 10 18.68 -31.54 -11.61
CA ILE A 10 19.30 -30.25 -11.97
C ILE A 10 19.93 -30.31 -13.36
N SER A 11 20.66 -31.40 -13.67
CA SER A 11 21.24 -31.61 -15.00
C SER A 11 20.19 -31.63 -16.10
N TYR A 12 19.03 -32.24 -15.87
CA TYR A 12 17.89 -32.19 -16.79
C TYR A 12 17.38 -30.75 -16.98
N LEU A 13 17.18 -29.98 -15.91
CA LEU A 13 16.72 -28.59 -16.00
C LEU A 13 17.70 -27.74 -16.82
N VAL A 14 18.99 -27.81 -16.50
CA VAL A 14 20.03 -27.01 -17.16
C VAL A 14 20.22 -27.45 -18.61
N ASN A 15 20.52 -28.73 -18.84
CA ASN A 15 20.98 -29.22 -20.14
C ASN A 15 19.85 -29.50 -21.13
N LYS A 16 18.66 -29.89 -20.65
CA LYS A 16 17.52 -30.22 -21.53
C LYS A 16 16.47 -29.11 -21.59
N LYS A 17 16.31 -28.33 -20.52
CA LYS A 17 15.26 -27.30 -20.46
C LYS A 17 15.78 -25.86 -20.45
N GLY A 18 17.10 -25.68 -20.37
CA GLY A 18 17.76 -24.38 -20.52
C GLY A 18 17.60 -23.46 -19.32
N TYR A 19 17.46 -24.02 -18.12
CA TYR A 19 17.44 -23.25 -16.88
C TYR A 19 18.86 -22.79 -16.54
N PRO A 20 19.10 -21.47 -16.33
CA PRO A 20 20.41 -20.99 -15.88
C PRO A 20 20.77 -21.57 -14.52
N LEU A 21 22.01 -22.00 -14.31
CA LEU A 21 22.41 -22.63 -13.04
C LEU A 21 22.27 -21.64 -11.88
N GLU A 22 22.58 -20.37 -12.14
CA GLU A 22 22.43 -19.25 -11.21
C GLU A 22 21.00 -18.96 -10.78
N SER A 23 20.01 -19.42 -11.57
CA SER A 23 18.58 -19.29 -11.22
C SER A 23 18.11 -20.36 -10.22
N ILE A 24 18.93 -21.37 -9.93
CA ILE A 24 18.53 -22.54 -9.14
C ILE A 24 18.95 -22.34 -7.68
N LEU A 25 17.98 -22.28 -6.79
CA LEU A 25 18.18 -22.19 -5.34
C LEU A 25 17.77 -23.51 -4.67
N THR A 26 18.71 -24.18 -4.01
CA THR A 26 18.42 -25.41 -3.24
C THR A 26 18.15 -25.11 -1.78
N ASN A 27 17.29 -25.90 -1.13
CA ASN A 27 16.93 -25.78 0.30
C ASN A 27 16.44 -24.37 0.66
N THR A 28 15.48 -23.88 -0.12
CA THR A 28 14.98 -22.51 0.00
C THR A 28 13.90 -22.43 1.08
N GLU A 29 14.06 -21.50 2.03
CA GLU A 29 12.98 -21.13 2.96
C GLU A 29 12.10 -20.07 2.32
N LEU A 30 10.87 -20.44 1.98
CA LEU A 30 9.82 -19.49 1.65
C LEU A 30 9.09 -19.04 2.91
N LYS A 31 8.99 -17.72 3.06
CA LYS A 31 8.09 -17.10 4.03
C LYS A 31 6.80 -16.80 3.31
N ILE A 32 5.75 -17.53 3.67
CA ILE A 32 4.41 -17.25 3.18
C ILE A 32 3.56 -16.90 4.39
N GLU A 33 3.12 -15.63 4.42
CA GLU A 33 2.44 -15.03 5.56
C GLU A 33 3.20 -15.28 6.88
N ALA A 34 2.56 -15.93 7.87
CA ALA A 34 3.12 -16.26 9.17
C ALA A 34 3.86 -17.61 9.22
N ARG A 35 4.02 -18.31 8.09
CA ARG A 35 4.58 -19.67 8.04
C ARG A 35 5.85 -19.74 7.21
N LYS A 36 6.73 -20.62 7.66
CA LYS A 36 7.95 -20.99 6.95
C LYS A 36 7.72 -22.31 6.24
N ILE A 37 7.95 -22.33 4.94
CA ILE A 37 7.87 -23.53 4.11
C ILE A 37 9.26 -23.75 3.53
N PHE A 38 9.79 -24.96 3.74
CA PHE A 38 11.06 -25.35 3.13
C PHE A 38 10.78 -26.08 1.84
N ILE A 39 11.43 -25.61 0.77
CA ILE A 39 11.34 -26.16 -0.57
C ILE A 39 12.71 -26.67 -0.96
N ASP A 40 12.75 -27.87 -1.55
CA ASP A 40 14.01 -28.51 -1.91
C ASP A 40 14.72 -27.77 -3.04
N LEU A 41 13.97 -27.26 -4.03
CA LEU A 41 14.51 -26.47 -5.13
C LEU A 41 13.54 -25.38 -5.58
N ALA A 42 14.02 -24.16 -5.73
CA ALA A 42 13.28 -23.03 -6.28
C ALA A 42 14.02 -22.43 -7.48
N ILE A 43 13.27 -21.90 -8.44
CA ILE A 43 13.80 -21.17 -9.60
C ILE A 43 13.51 -19.70 -9.40
N ILE A 44 14.54 -18.85 -9.51
CA ILE A 44 14.46 -17.41 -9.30
C ILE A 44 14.91 -16.63 -10.53
N ASN A 45 14.30 -15.47 -10.75
CA ASN A 45 14.77 -14.48 -11.71
C ASN A 45 14.51 -13.08 -11.14
N ASN A 46 15.56 -12.27 -10.99
CA ASN A 46 15.49 -10.91 -10.44
C ASN A 46 14.65 -10.83 -9.15
N ASP A 47 15.01 -11.64 -8.16
CA ASP A 47 14.35 -11.75 -6.85
C ASP A 47 12.89 -12.28 -6.86
N LYS A 48 12.37 -12.69 -8.02
CA LYS A 48 11.04 -13.32 -8.15
C LYS A 48 11.15 -14.83 -8.36
N TYR A 49 10.35 -15.58 -7.63
CA TYR A 49 10.23 -17.03 -7.81
C TYR A 49 9.41 -17.34 -9.08
N LEU A 50 9.98 -18.13 -9.98
CA LEU A 50 9.34 -18.59 -11.21
C LEU A 50 8.62 -19.92 -11.04
N CYS A 51 9.20 -20.84 -10.27
CA CYS A 51 8.58 -22.10 -9.87
C CYS A 51 9.34 -22.75 -8.71
N ALA A 52 8.72 -23.74 -8.08
CA ALA A 52 9.31 -24.53 -7.01
C ALA A 52 9.13 -26.04 -7.22
N PHE A 53 10.01 -26.81 -6.60
CA PHE A 53 10.04 -28.26 -6.65
C PHE A 53 10.27 -28.85 -5.27
N ASP A 54 9.56 -29.93 -4.99
CA ASP A 54 9.68 -30.70 -3.77
C ASP A 54 9.90 -32.17 -4.12
N PHE A 55 10.96 -32.74 -3.56
CA PHE A 55 11.52 -34.01 -3.93
C PHE A 55 10.96 -35.12 -3.05
N LYS A 56 10.41 -36.15 -3.70
CA LYS A 56 9.79 -37.29 -3.05
C LYS A 56 10.53 -38.57 -3.43
N VAL A 57 10.77 -39.42 -2.44
CA VAL A 57 11.35 -40.74 -2.66
C VAL A 57 10.23 -41.77 -2.67
N SER A 58 10.22 -42.63 -3.68
CA SER A 58 9.17 -43.62 -3.94
C SER A 58 9.13 -44.81 -2.96
N ASN A 59 9.54 -44.65 -1.70
CA ASN A 59 9.39 -45.71 -0.70
C ASN A 59 7.99 -45.68 -0.09
N SER A 60 7.21 -46.67 -0.54
CA SER A 60 5.76 -46.89 -0.50
C SER A 60 5.01 -46.87 0.85
N LYS A 61 5.47 -46.15 1.89
CA LYS A 61 4.74 -46.10 3.18
C LYS A 61 4.64 -44.74 3.88
N ILE A 62 5.29 -43.69 3.38
CA ILE A 62 5.01 -42.35 3.90
C ILE A 62 3.71 -41.92 3.24
N ALA A 63 2.61 -41.99 3.99
CA ALA A 63 1.32 -41.48 3.60
C ALA A 63 1.52 -40.10 2.97
N PHE A 64 1.38 -40.04 1.64
CA PHE A 64 1.53 -38.82 0.89
C PHE A 64 0.46 -37.88 1.41
N ASN A 65 0.87 -36.89 2.21
CA ASN A 65 -0.08 -36.02 2.89
C ASN A 65 -0.58 -34.97 1.88
N PHE A 66 -1.52 -35.40 1.04
CA PHE A 66 -2.23 -34.55 0.07
C PHE A 66 -2.71 -33.27 0.73
N SER A 67 -3.18 -33.30 1.98
CA SER A 67 -3.65 -32.09 2.67
C SER A 67 -2.55 -31.05 2.90
N LYS A 68 -1.30 -31.47 3.13
CA LYS A 68 -0.17 -30.56 3.31
C LYS A 68 0.25 -29.94 1.98
N ILE A 69 0.29 -30.72 0.91
CA ILE A 69 0.66 -30.25 -0.43
C ILE A 69 -0.45 -29.39 -1.00
N HIS A 70 -1.70 -29.83 -0.90
CA HIS A 70 -2.89 -29.04 -1.25
C HIS A 70 -2.89 -27.68 -0.55
N ARG A 71 -2.51 -27.61 0.74
CA ARG A 71 -2.43 -26.33 1.45
C ARG A 71 -1.32 -25.40 0.94
N ILE A 72 -0.27 -25.95 0.31
CA ILE A 72 0.84 -25.19 -0.27
C ILE A 72 0.50 -24.76 -1.70
N THR A 73 -0.11 -25.65 -2.47
CA THR A 73 -0.46 -25.48 -3.88
C THR A 73 -1.80 -24.79 -4.10
N ASN A 74 -2.64 -24.66 -3.07
CA ASN A 74 -3.87 -23.88 -3.16
C ASN A 74 -3.49 -22.46 -3.58
N SER A 75 -4.05 -22.03 -4.70
CA SER A 75 -3.59 -20.91 -5.54
C SER A 75 -3.61 -19.53 -4.87
N GLU A 76 -4.01 -19.44 -3.60
CA GLU A 76 -4.03 -18.21 -2.81
C GLU A 76 -2.72 -18.00 -2.03
N VAL A 77 -1.85 -19.01 -1.95
CA VAL A 77 -0.66 -19.01 -1.07
C VAL A 77 0.63 -18.85 -1.88
N LEU A 78 0.67 -19.33 -3.12
CA LEU A 78 1.83 -19.26 -4.00
C LEU A 78 1.47 -18.66 -5.35
N ASP A 79 2.12 -17.56 -5.72
CA ASP A 79 1.93 -16.87 -7.00
C ASP A 79 2.64 -17.55 -8.18
N PHE A 80 3.20 -18.75 -7.98
CA PHE A 80 3.98 -19.47 -8.97
C PHE A 80 3.75 -20.98 -8.94
N PRO A 81 4.03 -21.69 -10.05
CA PRO A 81 3.85 -23.15 -10.13
C PRO A 81 4.71 -23.92 -9.12
N TYR A 82 4.09 -24.90 -8.47
CA TYR A 82 4.73 -25.83 -7.56
C TYR A 82 4.65 -27.26 -8.11
N PHE A 83 5.80 -27.91 -8.25
CA PHE A 83 5.94 -29.24 -8.82
C PHE A 83 6.46 -30.24 -7.80
N LEU A 84 6.09 -31.50 -7.97
CA LEU A 84 6.63 -32.61 -7.20
C LEU A 84 7.49 -33.49 -8.09
N VAL A 85 8.66 -33.87 -7.61
CA VAL A 85 9.57 -34.75 -8.35
C VAL A 85 9.73 -36.04 -7.58
N PHE A 86 9.27 -37.15 -8.17
CA PHE A 86 9.38 -38.48 -7.59
C PHE A 86 10.56 -39.20 -8.19
N PHE A 87 11.51 -39.60 -7.34
CA PHE A 87 12.65 -40.43 -7.75
C PHE A 87 12.33 -41.91 -7.51
N GLN A 88 12.51 -42.71 -8.56
CA GLN A 88 12.35 -44.16 -8.57
C GLN A 88 13.62 -44.84 -9.11
N GLU A 89 13.94 -46.01 -8.57
CA GLU A 89 14.96 -46.87 -9.15
C GLU A 89 14.37 -47.56 -10.38
N LYS A 90 15.17 -47.68 -11.44
CA LYS A 90 14.75 -48.37 -12.65
C LYS A 90 14.79 -49.89 -12.40
N ASP A 91 13.84 -50.63 -12.98
CA ASP A 91 13.70 -52.08 -12.75
C ASP A 91 14.93 -52.93 -13.16
N ASN A 92 15.91 -52.36 -13.87
CA ASN A 92 17.07 -53.08 -14.44
C ASN A 92 18.46 -52.61 -13.93
N GLY A 93 18.55 -52.05 -12.73
CA GLY A 93 19.83 -51.66 -12.09
C GLY A 93 19.95 -50.16 -11.86
N ASN A 94 21.01 -49.76 -11.15
CA ASN A 94 21.35 -48.47 -10.50
C ASN A 94 21.00 -47.12 -11.21
N ASP A 95 20.37 -47.14 -12.38
CA ASP A 95 19.84 -45.96 -13.05
C ASP A 95 18.66 -45.36 -12.25
N LEU A 96 18.76 -44.06 -11.98
CA LEU A 96 17.74 -43.27 -11.32
C LEU A 96 16.82 -42.62 -12.34
N GLU A 97 15.53 -42.90 -12.27
CA GLU A 97 14.50 -42.23 -13.05
C GLU A 97 13.71 -41.26 -12.15
N PHE A 98 13.24 -40.15 -12.72
CA PHE A 98 12.35 -39.24 -12.02
C PHE A 98 11.10 -38.92 -12.84
N LYS A 99 10.00 -38.64 -12.14
CA LYS A 99 8.72 -38.21 -12.71
C LYS A 99 8.30 -36.88 -12.08
N ILE A 100 7.80 -35.97 -12.90
CA ILE A 100 7.33 -34.65 -12.46
C ILE A 100 5.81 -34.68 -12.38
N PHE A 101 5.26 -34.11 -11.31
CA PHE A 101 3.82 -33.97 -11.13
C PHE A 101 3.46 -32.54 -10.79
N ILE A 102 2.26 -32.13 -11.19
CA ILE A 102 1.62 -30.90 -10.74
C ILE A 102 0.31 -31.26 -10.06
N GLU A 103 -0.02 -30.57 -8.97
CA GLU A 103 -1.34 -30.66 -8.39
C GLU A 103 -2.31 -29.75 -9.15
N THR A 104 -3.45 -30.28 -9.56
CA THR A 104 -4.54 -29.48 -10.13
C THR A 104 -5.86 -30.03 -9.64
N LYS A 105 -6.64 -29.21 -8.93
CA LYS A 105 -7.96 -29.58 -8.38
C LYS A 105 -7.89 -30.86 -7.54
N ASN A 106 -6.93 -30.92 -6.62
CA ASN A 106 -6.71 -32.04 -5.67
C ASN A 106 -6.31 -33.36 -6.34
N VAL A 107 -5.89 -33.31 -7.61
CA VAL A 107 -5.40 -34.47 -8.36
C VAL A 107 -3.96 -34.21 -8.77
N LEU A 108 -3.06 -35.16 -8.48
CA LEU A 108 -1.71 -35.14 -9.03
C LEU A 108 -1.75 -35.61 -10.47
N LYS A 109 -1.31 -34.74 -11.37
CA LYS A 109 -1.19 -35.06 -12.78
C LYS A 109 0.29 -35.22 -13.12
N PRO A 110 0.69 -36.35 -13.72
CA PRO A 110 2.04 -36.49 -14.24
C PRO A 110 2.26 -35.53 -15.41
N ILE A 111 3.45 -34.95 -15.48
CA ILE A 111 3.91 -34.14 -16.61
C ILE A 111 4.99 -34.92 -17.34
N PRO A 112 4.78 -35.26 -18.63
CA PRO A 112 5.83 -35.83 -19.46
C PRO A 112 7.08 -34.94 -19.52
N LEU A 113 8.27 -35.54 -19.53
CA LEU A 113 9.54 -34.81 -19.46
C LEU A 113 9.79 -33.94 -20.70
N ASP A 114 9.29 -34.33 -21.85
CA ASP A 114 9.31 -33.57 -23.10
C ASP A 114 8.35 -32.37 -23.04
N GLU A 115 7.18 -32.54 -22.44
CA GLU A 115 6.17 -31.47 -22.28
C GLU A 115 6.49 -30.45 -21.18
N PHE A 116 7.37 -30.79 -20.22
CA PHE A 116 7.72 -29.88 -19.15
C PHE A 116 8.30 -28.55 -19.69
N PRO A 117 7.89 -27.37 -19.17
CA PRO A 117 8.19 -26.10 -19.78
C PRO A 117 9.69 -25.74 -19.76
N HIS A 118 10.15 -25.12 -20.85
CA HIS A 118 11.46 -24.48 -20.92
C HIS A 118 11.51 -23.22 -20.06
N TYR A 119 12.71 -22.85 -19.61
CA TYR A 119 12.93 -21.64 -18.80
C TYR A 119 12.34 -20.38 -19.45
N LYS A 120 12.57 -20.20 -20.77
CA LYS A 120 12.02 -19.07 -21.53
C LYS A 120 10.50 -19.01 -21.49
N THR A 121 9.83 -20.17 -21.49
CA THR A 121 8.36 -20.26 -21.45
C THR A 121 7.82 -19.85 -20.08
N LEU A 122 8.43 -20.33 -18.99
CA LEU A 122 8.05 -19.91 -17.64
C LEU A 122 8.29 -18.41 -17.43
N LEU A 123 9.43 -17.90 -17.89
CA LEU A 123 9.75 -16.48 -17.80
C LEU A 123 8.76 -15.62 -18.58
N ALA A 124 8.41 -16.02 -19.81
CA ALA A 124 7.42 -15.32 -20.63
C ALA A 124 6.05 -15.31 -19.96
N LYS A 125 5.64 -16.42 -19.33
CA LYS A 125 4.39 -16.50 -18.58
C LYS A 125 4.41 -15.56 -17.37
N ALA A 126 5.45 -15.61 -16.55
CA ALA A 126 5.58 -14.73 -15.39
C ALA A 126 5.52 -13.23 -15.77
N ASN A 127 6.20 -12.85 -16.86
CA ASN A 127 6.16 -11.48 -17.37
C ASN A 127 4.78 -11.09 -17.94
N ALA A 128 4.00 -12.05 -18.45
CA ALA A 128 2.65 -11.80 -18.94
C ALA A 128 1.66 -11.62 -17.78
N ASP A 129 1.76 -12.48 -16.76
CA ASP A 129 0.94 -12.42 -15.55
C ASP A 129 1.16 -11.08 -14.82
N GLU A 130 2.41 -10.62 -14.70
CA GLU A 130 2.75 -9.29 -14.14
C GLU A 130 2.13 -8.13 -14.94
N LYS A 131 2.12 -8.22 -16.27
CA LYS A 131 1.49 -7.19 -17.12
C LYS A 131 -0.02 -7.14 -16.93
N ILE A 132 -0.67 -8.30 -16.76
CA ILE A 132 -2.11 -8.39 -16.53
C ILE A 132 -2.46 -7.75 -15.19
N GLU A 133 -1.69 -8.04 -14.14
CA GLU A 133 -1.87 -7.44 -12.83
C GLU A 133 -1.73 -5.90 -12.89
N GLN A 134 -0.71 -5.39 -13.57
CA GLN A 134 -0.54 -3.95 -13.77
C GLN A 134 -1.69 -3.30 -14.56
N ILE A 135 -2.29 -4.02 -15.51
CA ILE A 135 -3.46 -3.53 -16.25
C ILE A 135 -4.66 -3.43 -15.30
N HIS A 136 -4.92 -4.45 -14.48
CA HIS A 136 -6.02 -4.42 -13.53
C HIS A 136 -5.88 -3.29 -12.49
N ILE A 137 -4.68 -3.09 -11.95
CA ILE A 137 -4.41 -1.97 -11.04
C ILE A 137 -4.75 -0.62 -11.71
N LYS A 138 -4.34 -0.43 -12.97
CA LYS A 138 -4.63 0.80 -13.73
C LYS A 138 -6.13 0.96 -14.01
N GLU A 139 -6.83 -0.12 -14.34
CA GLU A 139 -8.28 -0.09 -14.57
C GLU A 139 -9.04 0.32 -13.30
N ASP A 140 -8.64 -0.22 -12.15
CA ASP A 140 -9.21 0.13 -10.85
C ASP A 140 -8.92 1.59 -10.48
N GLU A 141 -7.71 2.09 -10.70
CA GLU A 141 -7.39 3.49 -10.52
C GLU A 141 -8.25 4.41 -11.40
N ILE A 142 -8.45 4.04 -12.67
CA ILE A 142 -9.30 4.80 -13.60
C ILE A 142 -10.75 4.79 -13.11
N LYS A 143 -11.24 3.66 -12.60
CA LYS A 143 -12.60 3.54 -12.06
C LYS A 143 -12.79 4.44 -10.84
N VAL A 144 -11.86 4.39 -9.88
CA VAL A 144 -11.87 5.27 -8.69
C VAL A 144 -11.83 6.74 -9.09
N GLN A 145 -11.04 7.11 -10.10
CA GLN A 145 -10.98 8.49 -10.59
C GLN A 145 -12.28 8.93 -11.27
N LYS A 146 -12.94 8.05 -12.05
CA LYS A 146 -14.25 8.33 -12.66
C LYS A 146 -15.32 8.54 -11.59
N ASP A 147 -15.35 7.70 -10.56
CA ASP A 147 -16.32 7.81 -9.47
C ASP A 147 -16.16 9.12 -8.70
N LYS A 148 -14.92 9.49 -8.36
CA LYS A 148 -14.61 10.80 -7.75
C LYS A 148 -15.09 11.97 -8.63
N LYS A 149 -14.85 11.90 -9.94
CA LYS A 149 -15.28 12.94 -10.89
C LYS A 149 -16.81 13.04 -10.98
N ASN A 150 -17.52 11.91 -10.92
CA ASN A 150 -18.98 11.88 -10.96
C ASN A 150 -19.59 12.49 -9.69
N ILE A 151 -19.03 12.19 -8.52
CA ILE A 151 -19.43 12.80 -7.24
C ILE A 151 -19.22 14.32 -7.30
N LEU A 152 -18.03 14.78 -7.71
CA LEU A 152 -17.72 16.22 -7.86
C LEU A 152 -18.68 16.93 -8.81
N ARG A 153 -19.03 16.31 -9.94
CA ARG A 153 -20.03 16.85 -10.88
C ARG A 153 -21.42 16.93 -10.25
N GLY A 154 -21.85 15.91 -9.54
CA GLY A 154 -23.14 15.90 -8.82
C GLY A 154 -23.22 17.02 -7.78
N THR A 155 -22.17 17.19 -6.98
CA THR A 155 -22.08 18.27 -5.98
C THR A 155 -22.11 19.64 -6.63
N ALA A 156 -21.36 19.85 -7.73
CA ALA A 156 -21.34 21.13 -8.44
C ALA A 156 -22.73 21.48 -9.03
N ILE A 157 -23.42 20.52 -9.65
CA ILE A 157 -24.77 20.72 -10.19
C ILE A 157 -25.77 21.03 -9.06
N SER A 158 -25.70 20.29 -7.95
CA SER A 158 -26.56 20.52 -6.77
C SER A 158 -26.33 21.90 -6.16
N SER A 159 -25.06 22.34 -6.06
CA SER A 159 -24.70 23.68 -5.58
C SER A 159 -25.20 24.80 -6.52
N LEU A 160 -25.17 24.58 -7.83
CA LEU A 160 -25.72 25.54 -8.80
C LEU A 160 -27.25 25.62 -8.71
N LEU A 161 -27.93 24.48 -8.53
CA LEU A 161 -29.39 24.45 -8.34
C LEU A 161 -29.80 25.13 -7.03
N SER A 162 -29.10 24.87 -5.93
CA SER A 162 -29.41 25.47 -4.63
C SER A 162 -29.20 26.99 -4.66
N MET A 163 -28.17 27.45 -5.34
CA MET A 163 -27.90 28.88 -5.55
C MET A 163 -28.99 29.55 -6.39
N LEU A 164 -29.47 28.90 -7.46
CA LEU A 164 -30.60 29.38 -8.25
C LEU A 164 -31.87 29.52 -7.39
N ILE A 165 -32.22 28.48 -6.63
CA ILE A 165 -33.40 28.48 -5.76
C ILE A 165 -33.28 29.58 -4.69
N ALA A 166 -32.12 29.75 -4.07
CA ALA A 166 -31.86 30.81 -3.10
C ALA A 166 -32.00 32.20 -3.72
N SER A 167 -31.49 32.41 -4.94
CA SER A 167 -31.61 33.70 -5.64
C SER A 167 -33.07 34.05 -5.99
N LEU A 168 -33.88 33.06 -6.40
CA LEU A 168 -35.32 33.26 -6.62
C LEU A 168 -36.06 33.54 -5.30
N ALA A 169 -35.73 32.80 -4.23
CA ALA A 169 -36.35 33.00 -2.92
C ALA A 169 -36.07 34.41 -2.36
N ILE A 170 -34.82 34.87 -2.48
CA ILE A 170 -34.44 36.25 -2.11
C ILE A 170 -35.27 37.23 -2.95
N PHE A 171 -35.28 37.11 -4.28
CA PHE A 171 -36.03 38.02 -5.15
C PHE A 171 -37.52 38.11 -4.81
N PHE A 172 -38.17 36.98 -4.50
CA PHE A 172 -39.57 36.97 -4.06
C PHE A 172 -39.77 37.62 -2.68
N LEU A 173 -38.85 37.41 -1.73
CA LEU A 173 -38.89 38.03 -0.41
C LEU A 173 -38.67 39.54 -0.49
N THR A 174 -37.73 40.02 -1.31
CA THR A 174 -37.48 41.47 -1.47
C THR A 174 -38.63 42.19 -2.17
N LYS A 175 -39.37 41.50 -3.04
CA LYS A 175 -40.55 42.10 -3.72
C LYS A 175 -41.77 42.23 -2.79
N ASN A 176 -41.86 41.39 -1.75
CA ASN A 176 -42.99 41.33 -0.83
C ASN A 176 -42.77 42.02 0.52
N THR A 177 -41.60 42.61 0.77
CA THR A 177 -41.30 43.29 2.04
C THR A 177 -41.07 44.79 1.79
N LYS A 178 -42.04 45.62 2.20
CA LYS A 178 -41.70 47.01 2.55
C LYS A 178 -40.79 46.91 3.78
N SER A 179 -39.62 47.51 3.65
CA SER A 179 -38.52 47.53 4.61
C SER A 179 -38.97 47.69 6.06
N ASP A 180 -38.65 46.71 6.90
CA ASP A 180 -38.34 46.95 8.30
C ASP A 180 -37.52 45.77 8.84
N LEU A 181 -36.20 45.83 8.64
CA LEU A 181 -35.30 44.73 8.98
C LEU A 181 -33.99 45.21 9.58
N PHE A 182 -33.97 46.38 10.25
CA PHE A 182 -32.82 46.79 11.06
C PHE A 182 -33.21 47.74 12.21
N THR A 183 -33.93 47.22 13.20
CA THR A 183 -33.81 47.68 14.59
C THR A 183 -34.06 46.50 15.51
N LYS A 184 -33.08 45.60 15.61
CA LYS A 184 -33.01 44.68 16.74
C LYS A 184 -31.97 45.28 17.69
N ASP A 185 -32.46 45.90 18.76
CA ASP A 185 -31.61 46.33 19.86
C ASP A 185 -30.73 45.14 20.28
N LEU A 186 -29.42 45.34 20.14
CA LEU A 186 -28.42 44.40 20.60
C LEU A 186 -28.43 44.44 22.12
N ASP A 187 -29.05 43.43 22.70
CA ASP A 187 -29.16 43.23 24.14
C ASP A 187 -27.77 43.07 24.75
N LYS A 188 -27.27 44.20 25.28
CA LYS A 188 -25.90 44.43 25.79
C LYS A 188 -25.54 43.47 26.93
N ASP A 189 -26.56 42.91 27.59
CA ASP A 189 -26.43 41.99 28.70
C ASP A 189 -25.87 40.62 28.29
N SER A 190 -26.19 40.13 27.08
CA SER A 190 -25.74 38.81 26.62
C SER A 190 -24.23 38.74 26.33
N LEU A 191 -23.64 39.82 25.81
CA LEU A 191 -22.21 39.90 25.53
C LEU A 191 -21.39 40.02 26.82
N SER A 192 -21.90 40.75 27.80
CA SER A 192 -21.22 40.94 29.10
C SER A 192 -21.10 39.62 29.88
N ILE A 193 -22.12 38.77 29.82
CA ILE A 193 -22.13 37.45 30.47
C ILE A 193 -21.16 36.49 29.78
N LEU A 194 -21.04 36.56 28.45
CA LEU A 194 -20.08 35.76 27.68
C LEU A 194 -18.63 36.15 27.99
N ILE A 195 -18.34 37.44 28.10
CA ILE A 195 -17.01 37.96 28.46
C ILE A 195 -16.62 37.50 29.88
N SER A 196 -17.51 37.66 30.87
CA SER A 196 -17.25 37.22 32.24
C SER A 196 -17.01 35.70 32.35
N ASN A 197 -17.72 34.90 31.56
CA ASN A 197 -17.50 33.45 31.52
C ASN A 197 -16.17 33.05 30.85
N GLN A 198 -15.67 33.84 29.89
CA GLN A 198 -14.36 33.60 29.28
C GLN A 198 -13.23 33.98 30.24
N GLU A 199 -13.36 35.09 30.98
CA GLU A 199 -12.38 35.50 32.00
C GLU A 199 -12.19 34.42 33.07
N LYS A 200 -13.28 33.83 33.58
CA LYS A 200 -13.21 32.71 34.55
C LYS A 200 -12.51 31.46 34.01
N LYS A 201 -12.63 31.18 32.70
CA LYS A 201 -11.93 30.04 32.08
C LYS A 201 -10.43 30.31 31.95
N ILE A 202 -10.04 31.54 31.62
CA ILE A 202 -8.63 31.94 31.54
C ILE A 202 -7.96 31.86 32.91
N GLU A 203 -8.63 32.33 33.96
CA GLU A 203 -8.12 32.26 35.34
C GLU A 203 -7.84 30.81 35.78
N LYS A 204 -8.74 29.89 35.43
CA LYS A 204 -8.57 28.46 35.72
C LYS A 204 -7.36 27.85 34.99
N ILE A 205 -7.17 28.19 33.72
CA ILE A 205 -6.03 27.70 32.91
C ILE A 205 -4.69 28.21 33.48
N ASN A 206 -4.63 29.47 33.91
CA ASN A 206 -3.42 30.02 34.52
C ASN A 206 -3.04 29.31 35.82
N LYS A 207 -4.03 28.97 36.65
CA LYS A 207 -3.80 28.21 37.89
C LYS A 207 -3.33 26.78 37.63
N ASP A 208 -3.84 26.13 36.60
CA ASP A 208 -3.40 24.78 36.20
C ASP A 208 -1.97 24.78 35.65
N LEU A 209 -1.55 25.86 34.94
CA LEU A 209 -0.17 26.05 34.47
C LEU A 209 0.82 26.25 35.63
N GLU A 210 0.47 27.02 36.66
CA GLU A 210 1.33 27.18 37.84
C GLU A 210 1.54 25.85 38.59
N ASN A 211 0.49 25.03 38.72
CA ASN A 211 0.60 23.72 39.36
C ASN A 211 1.51 22.74 38.59
N LEU A 212 1.48 22.77 37.25
CA LEU A 212 2.37 21.97 36.41
C LEU A 212 3.84 22.41 36.54
N ALA A 213 4.09 23.71 36.65
CA ALA A 213 5.44 24.23 36.85
C ALA A 213 6.05 23.83 38.20
N ILE A 214 5.22 23.68 39.24
CA ILE A 214 5.65 23.21 40.57
C ILE A 214 5.99 21.72 40.55
N GLN A 215 5.20 20.87 39.86
CA GLN A 215 5.49 19.44 39.71
C GLN A 215 6.81 19.17 38.99
N TYR A 216 7.12 19.94 37.94
CA TYR A 216 8.37 19.78 37.18
C TYR A 216 9.63 20.16 37.98
N LYS A 217 9.53 21.06 38.96
CA LYS A 217 10.67 21.45 39.82
C LYS A 217 11.02 20.40 40.87
N THR A 218 10.10 19.51 41.24
CA THR A 218 10.33 18.49 42.28
C THR A 218 10.96 17.18 41.78
N SER A 219 11.10 16.97 40.47
CA SER A 219 11.61 15.72 39.89
C SER A 219 13.12 15.68 39.61
N ASP A 220 13.88 16.74 39.93
CA ASP A 220 15.21 16.95 39.33
C ASP A 220 16.41 16.78 40.31
N SER A 221 16.31 15.92 41.34
CA SER A 221 17.43 15.75 42.29
C SER A 221 17.83 14.31 42.66
N SER A 222 17.42 13.27 41.91
CA SER A 222 17.89 11.89 42.21
C SER A 222 18.09 10.94 41.00
N SER A 223 18.13 11.44 39.76
CA SER A 223 18.07 10.61 38.54
C SER A 223 19.42 10.26 37.89
N SER A 224 20.53 10.90 38.28
CA SER A 224 21.77 10.85 37.50
C SER A 224 22.52 9.50 37.55
N ASP A 225 22.47 8.77 38.66
CA ASP A 225 23.19 7.49 38.81
C ASP A 225 22.42 6.29 38.23
N ILE A 226 21.09 6.34 38.23
CA ILE A 226 20.23 5.28 37.67
C ILE A 226 20.26 5.34 36.14
N GLU A 227 20.28 6.55 35.56
CA GLU A 227 20.36 6.71 34.11
C GLU A 227 21.72 6.30 33.55
N ARG A 228 22.83 6.64 34.22
CA ARG A 228 24.19 6.21 33.80
C ARG A 228 24.32 4.69 33.75
N LYS A 229 23.90 3.98 34.79
CA LYS A 229 23.90 2.49 34.81
C LYS A 229 23.04 1.89 33.70
N LYS A 230 21.94 2.54 33.33
CA LYS A 230 21.04 2.08 32.26
C LYS A 230 21.63 2.32 30.88
N ILE A 231 22.43 3.38 30.72
CA ILE A 231 23.17 3.68 29.49
C ILE A 231 24.33 2.69 29.32
N ASP A 232 25.12 2.44 30.36
CA ASP A 232 26.25 1.49 30.29
C ASP A 232 25.81 0.08 29.92
N ASN A 233 24.69 -0.39 30.49
CA ASN A 233 24.10 -1.69 30.14
C ASN A 233 23.57 -1.76 28.70
N ARG A 234 23.18 -0.61 28.11
CA ARG A 234 22.75 -0.55 26.70
C ARG A 234 23.95 -0.52 25.77
N VAL A 235 25.03 0.18 26.15
CA VAL A 235 26.28 0.24 25.39
C VAL A 235 26.94 -1.14 25.34
N SER A 236 27.07 -1.84 26.48
CA SER A 236 27.62 -3.21 26.51
C SER A 236 26.78 -4.21 25.68
N LYS A 237 25.46 -4.10 25.68
CA LYS A 237 24.60 -4.93 24.81
C LYS A 237 24.78 -4.62 23.32
N LEU A 238 25.07 -3.37 22.98
CA LEU A 238 25.36 -2.97 21.60
C LEU A 238 26.73 -3.49 21.18
N GLU A 239 27.76 -3.35 22.01
CA GLU A 239 29.12 -3.88 21.74
C GLU A 239 29.10 -5.39 21.49
N ASN A 240 28.42 -6.16 22.35
CA ASN A 240 28.26 -7.61 22.13
C ASN A 240 27.43 -7.96 20.87
N LEU A 241 26.53 -7.07 20.43
CA LEU A 241 25.80 -7.24 19.17
C LEU A 241 26.66 -6.97 17.93
N PHE A 242 27.73 -6.18 18.06
CA PHE A 242 28.66 -5.86 16.99
C PHE A 242 29.80 -6.90 16.86
N ASP A 243 30.26 -7.47 17.96
CA ASP A 243 31.37 -8.44 17.96
C ASP A 243 30.98 -9.85 17.48
N GLU A 244 29.72 -10.27 17.63
CA GLU A 244 29.32 -11.66 17.35
C GLU A 244 28.91 -11.96 15.89
N ASN A 245 28.72 -10.95 15.02
CA ASN A 245 28.29 -11.27 13.64
C ASN A 245 28.52 -10.15 12.58
N PRO A 246 29.60 -10.21 11.77
CA PRO A 246 29.82 -9.25 10.68
C PRO A 246 28.67 -9.23 9.64
N MET A 247 27.90 -10.32 9.52
CA MET A 247 26.73 -10.39 8.63
C MET A 247 25.58 -9.47 9.07
N LYS A 248 25.47 -9.17 10.38
CA LYS A 248 24.46 -8.21 10.87
C LYS A 248 24.82 -6.78 10.51
N ILE A 249 26.11 -6.43 10.55
CA ILE A 249 26.59 -5.09 10.19
C ILE A 249 26.35 -4.83 8.70
N VAL A 250 26.64 -5.80 7.83
CA VAL A 250 26.35 -5.71 6.40
C VAL A 250 24.84 -5.56 6.13
N ARG A 251 24.00 -6.36 6.80
CA ARG A 251 22.54 -6.23 6.70
C ARG A 251 22.02 -4.87 7.19
N MET A 252 22.64 -4.30 8.22
CA MET A 252 22.26 -2.99 8.74
C MET A 252 22.65 -1.86 7.77
N GLN A 253 23.78 -2.01 7.06
CA GLN A 253 24.16 -1.11 5.97
C GLN A 253 23.22 -1.24 4.76
N GLU A 254 22.83 -2.46 4.38
CA GLU A 254 21.80 -2.69 3.37
C GLU A 254 20.47 -2.04 3.74
N MET A 255 19.99 -2.24 4.98
CA MET A 255 18.77 -1.59 5.47
C MET A 255 18.89 -0.06 5.44
N THR A 256 20.05 0.49 5.79
CA THR A 256 20.28 1.94 5.75
C THR A 256 20.23 2.47 4.31
N ASN A 257 20.77 1.73 3.35
CA ASN A 257 20.69 2.09 1.93
C ASN A 257 19.26 1.97 1.39
N GLN A 258 18.51 0.93 1.79
CA GLN A 258 17.09 0.79 1.45
C GLN A 258 16.27 1.94 2.02
N ILE A 259 16.52 2.36 3.27
CA ILE A 259 15.86 3.52 3.89
C ILE A 259 16.15 4.81 3.10
N LYS A 260 17.41 5.05 2.69
CA LYS A 260 17.76 6.21 1.86
C LYS A 260 17.07 6.20 0.49
N LEU A 261 16.93 5.03 -0.13
CA LEU A 261 16.22 4.89 -1.40
C LEU A 261 14.73 5.19 -1.23
N LEU A 262 14.11 4.65 -0.18
CA LEU A 262 12.71 4.93 0.17
C LEU A 262 12.49 6.42 0.48
N GLU A 263 13.42 7.07 1.16
CA GLU A 263 13.32 8.49 1.49
C GLU A 263 13.37 9.36 0.21
N LYS A 264 14.23 8.99 -0.75
CA LYS A 264 14.30 9.64 -2.07
C LYS A 264 13.04 9.41 -2.91
N GLU A 265 12.49 8.20 -2.88
CA GLU A 265 11.22 7.88 -3.54
C GLU A 265 10.05 8.67 -2.92
N ASN A 266 10.03 8.81 -1.59
CA ASN A 266 9.03 9.58 -0.87
C ASN A 266 9.12 11.08 -1.18
N GLN A 267 10.34 11.63 -1.32
CA GLN A 267 10.55 13.00 -1.79
C GLN A 267 10.01 13.20 -3.22
N ASN A 268 10.30 12.28 -4.15
CA ASN A 268 9.78 12.34 -5.51
C ASN A 268 8.24 12.27 -5.54
N LEU A 269 7.63 11.39 -4.73
CA LEU A 269 6.17 11.30 -4.60
C LEU A 269 5.58 12.60 -4.05
N LYS A 270 6.26 13.25 -3.10
CA LYS A 270 5.84 14.54 -2.56
C LYS A 270 5.89 15.64 -3.62
N GLU A 271 6.98 15.73 -4.40
CA GLU A 271 7.08 16.68 -5.52
C GLU A 271 6.00 16.47 -6.59
N VAL A 272 5.75 15.21 -6.99
CA VAL A 272 4.67 14.89 -7.94
C VAL A 272 3.31 15.27 -7.39
N THR A 273 3.10 15.07 -6.08
CA THR A 273 1.86 15.45 -5.40
C THR A 273 1.69 16.97 -5.35
N ASP A 274 2.75 17.72 -5.04
CA ASP A 274 2.74 19.19 -5.03
C ASP A 274 2.47 19.76 -6.43
N ILE A 275 3.06 19.19 -7.48
CA ILE A 275 2.76 19.54 -8.88
C ILE A 275 1.28 19.28 -9.20
N LYS A 276 0.73 18.16 -8.73
CA LYS A 276 -0.68 17.80 -8.95
C LYS A 276 -1.63 18.73 -8.20
N ILE A 277 -1.30 19.11 -6.96
CA ILE A 277 -2.04 20.09 -6.16
C ILE A 277 -2.00 21.46 -6.85
N THR A 278 -0.82 21.91 -7.30
CA THR A 278 -0.66 23.18 -8.01
C THR A 278 -1.48 23.22 -9.29
N ASN A 279 -1.47 22.13 -10.07
CA ASN A 279 -2.32 22.00 -11.26
C ASN A 279 -3.83 21.96 -10.93
N MET A 280 -4.23 21.34 -9.81
CA MET A 280 -5.62 21.36 -9.36
C MET A 280 -6.05 22.77 -8.93
N ASN A 281 -5.22 23.49 -8.19
CA ASN A 281 -5.47 24.87 -7.79
C ASN A 281 -5.62 25.77 -9.01
N ASN A 282 -4.71 25.70 -9.99
CA ASN A 282 -4.82 26.45 -11.25
C ASN A 282 -6.13 26.15 -12.00
N ARG A 283 -6.63 24.92 -11.97
CA ARG A 283 -7.93 24.56 -12.55
C ARG A 283 -9.10 25.13 -11.76
N ILE A 284 -9.02 25.13 -10.43
CA ILE A 284 -10.03 25.71 -9.55
C ILE A 284 -10.09 27.22 -9.76
N ASP A 285 -8.96 27.91 -9.81
CA ASP A 285 -8.88 29.36 -10.05
C ASP A 285 -9.47 29.73 -11.41
N ASN A 286 -9.14 28.97 -12.45
CA ASN A 286 -9.77 29.15 -13.76
C ASN A 286 -11.29 28.96 -13.68
N LEU A 287 -11.78 27.88 -13.06
CA LEU A 287 -13.23 27.68 -12.89
C LEU A 287 -13.87 28.81 -12.06
N SER A 288 -13.18 29.34 -11.07
CA SER A 288 -13.64 30.49 -10.27
C SER A 288 -13.75 31.76 -11.10
N ILE A 289 -12.77 32.04 -11.97
CA ILE A 289 -12.80 33.17 -12.91
C ILE A 289 -13.96 33.00 -13.91
N TRP A 290 -14.14 31.81 -14.47
CA TRP A 290 -15.23 31.52 -15.41
C TRP A 290 -16.61 31.65 -14.76
N THR A 291 -16.79 31.14 -13.53
CA THR A 291 -18.05 31.25 -12.79
C THR A 291 -18.34 32.66 -12.34
N SER A 292 -17.32 33.42 -11.91
CA SER A 292 -17.46 34.84 -11.58
C SER A 292 -17.82 35.67 -12.82
N GLY A 293 -17.18 35.41 -13.96
CA GLY A 293 -17.52 36.05 -15.24
C GLY A 293 -18.95 35.75 -15.69
N LEU A 294 -19.41 34.51 -15.52
CA LEU A 294 -20.80 34.12 -15.80
C LEU A 294 -21.78 34.87 -14.88
N LEU A 295 -21.47 34.98 -13.58
CA LEU A 295 -22.24 35.75 -12.60
C LEU A 295 -22.31 37.24 -12.99
N PHE A 296 -21.19 37.85 -13.36
CA PHE A 296 -21.15 39.23 -13.83
C PHE A 296 -21.99 39.44 -15.09
N ALA A 297 -21.97 38.49 -16.04
CA ALA A 297 -22.78 38.56 -17.25
C ALA A 297 -24.28 38.45 -16.93
N ILE A 298 -24.66 37.55 -16.01
CA ILE A 298 -26.05 37.41 -15.55
C ILE A 298 -26.51 38.69 -14.84
N PHE A 299 -25.73 39.23 -13.90
CA PHE A 299 -26.07 40.48 -13.22
C PHE A 299 -26.13 41.68 -14.16
N SER A 300 -25.17 41.80 -15.09
CA SER A 300 -25.17 42.89 -16.07
C SER A 300 -26.36 42.81 -17.02
N SER A 301 -26.79 41.59 -17.38
CA SER A 301 -27.99 41.35 -18.19
C SER A 301 -29.26 41.72 -17.42
N ILE A 302 -29.38 41.32 -16.15
CA ILE A 302 -30.51 41.67 -15.28
C ILE A 302 -30.60 43.19 -15.07
N ILE A 303 -29.47 43.84 -14.78
CA ILE A 303 -29.39 45.30 -14.60
C ILE A 303 -29.71 46.01 -15.92
N GLY A 304 -29.16 45.56 -17.05
CA GLY A 304 -29.44 46.11 -18.37
C GLY A 304 -30.91 45.98 -18.75
N PHE A 305 -31.53 44.83 -18.46
CA PHE A 305 -32.95 44.61 -18.66
C PHE A 305 -33.80 45.49 -17.74
N ALA A 306 -33.46 45.60 -16.46
CA ALA A 306 -34.15 46.47 -15.51
C ALA A 306 -34.07 47.95 -15.93
N ILE A 307 -32.88 48.46 -16.26
CA ILE A 307 -32.69 49.83 -16.75
C ILE A 307 -33.53 50.08 -18.01
N ASN A 308 -33.57 49.13 -18.95
CA ASN A 308 -34.34 49.27 -20.18
C ASN A 308 -35.87 49.18 -19.93
N ALA A 309 -36.31 48.39 -18.95
CA ALA A 309 -37.71 48.26 -18.57
C ALA A 309 -38.24 49.47 -17.77
N PHE A 310 -37.39 50.14 -16.98
CA PHE A 310 -37.72 51.35 -16.23
C PHE A 310 -37.57 52.65 -17.03
N ARG A 311 -37.06 52.59 -18.27
CA ARG A 311 -36.91 53.73 -19.18
C ARG A 311 -38.12 53.91 -20.13
N LYS A 312 -39.22 53.19 -19.86
CA LYS A 312 -40.51 53.30 -20.55
C LYS A 312 -41.54 53.99 -19.66
#